data_AF-A0AAP9SDZ4-F1
#
_entry.id   AF-A0AAP9SDZ4-F1
#
_cell.length_a   1.000
_cell.length_b   1.000
_cell.length_c   1.000
_cell.angle_alpha   90.00
_cell.angle_beta   90.00
_cell.angle_gamma   90.00
#
_symmetry.space_group_name_H-M   'P 1'
#
loop_
_entity.id
_entity.type
_entity.pdbx_description
1 polymer ?
#
loop_
_entity_poly.entity_id
_entity_poly.type
_entity_poly.pdbx_seq_one_letter_code
_entity_poly.pdbx_strand_id
1 'polypeptide(L)'
;MKTWKDFLSFTNIRERIASLLIMLMLLSILYCSIYSMGISVVSRAGSMLVSYLFLYLIVVVAAYVYLIVMFQFIRTKREDIRTLTMKDYMFPLIGVQTLLFVVMVGSSWLSFQLMLADMSSINTILTPIMLVLMMFYIPVQVFACFAIYDGARNPFLIIKDAFVKIIRHYRSSFYSMLVIFLIAFAYTSFMNAFFQYGTLFAVNSGVVDIMTRSNPFMDAMELGLSLFDNMQLLPAFLVSVIYGVVMCLVLVFYYTFMVCIYDEDVHV
;
A
#
# COMPACT_ATOMS: atom_id res chain seq x y z
N MET A 1 7.85 19.89 -25.24
CA MET A 1 8.04 19.80 -23.78
C MET A 1 6.86 20.48 -23.05
N LYS A 2 5.72 19.80 -22.94
CA LYS A 2 4.57 20.21 -22.10
C LYS A 2 4.83 19.74 -20.67
N THR A 3 5.52 20.53 -19.87
CA THR A 3 6.47 19.91 -18.92
C THR A 3 6.07 19.83 -17.47
N TRP A 4 5.10 20.57 -16.93
CA TRP A 4 4.69 20.37 -15.51
C TRP A 4 3.39 21.13 -15.18
N LYS A 5 3.24 22.34 -15.72
CA LYS A 5 2.01 23.14 -15.61
C LYS A 5 0.79 22.45 -16.23
N ASP A 6 0.96 21.79 -17.37
CA ASP A 6 -0.14 21.05 -18.02
C ASP A 6 -0.57 19.85 -17.16
N PHE A 7 0.36 19.11 -16.55
CA PHE A 7 0.05 17.99 -15.63
C PHE A 7 -0.65 18.46 -14.35
N LEU A 8 -0.23 19.61 -13.80
CA LEU A 8 -0.92 20.26 -12.68
C LEU A 8 -2.29 20.82 -13.07
N SER A 9 -2.47 21.26 -14.32
CA SER A 9 -3.79 21.67 -14.83
C SER A 9 -4.72 20.48 -15.11
N PHE A 10 -4.18 19.32 -15.51
CA PHE A 10 -4.95 18.08 -15.68
C PHE A 10 -5.49 17.52 -14.36
N THR A 11 -4.83 17.83 -13.25
CA THR A 11 -5.21 17.36 -11.91
C THR A 11 -6.11 18.34 -11.15
N ASN A 12 -6.36 19.55 -11.69
CA ASN A 12 -7.25 20.60 -11.17
C ASN A 12 -7.12 20.89 -9.66
N ILE A 13 -5.91 20.76 -9.09
CA ILE A 13 -5.68 20.95 -7.65
C ILE A 13 -5.51 22.43 -7.34
N ARG A 14 -6.61 23.14 -7.06
CA ARG A 14 -6.59 24.57 -6.64
C ARG A 14 -6.40 24.78 -5.12
N GLU A 15 -6.53 23.75 -4.28
CA GLU A 15 -6.21 23.71 -2.84
C GLU A 15 -5.69 22.31 -2.42
N ARG A 16 -5.15 22.10 -1.21
CA ARG A 16 -3.72 22.21 -0.84
C ARG A 16 -3.06 20.82 -0.94
N ILE A 17 -2.15 20.59 -1.89
CA ILE A 17 -1.27 19.39 -1.92
C ILE A 17 -0.62 19.15 -0.54
N ALA A 18 -0.24 20.23 0.14
CA ALA A 18 0.29 20.20 1.50
C ALA A 18 -0.68 19.59 2.53
N SER A 19 -1.98 19.85 2.42
CA SER A 19 -2.99 19.29 3.34
C SER A 19 -3.16 17.78 3.14
N LEU A 20 -3.22 17.33 1.87
CA LEU A 20 -3.27 15.91 1.52
C LEU A 20 -2.00 15.18 1.95
N LEU A 21 -0.84 15.81 1.77
CA LEU A 21 0.45 15.29 2.21
C LEU A 21 0.51 15.14 3.75
N ILE A 22 0.12 16.18 4.49
CA ILE A 22 0.08 16.13 5.97
C ILE A 22 -0.90 15.05 6.44
N MET A 23 -2.08 14.94 5.82
CA MET A 23 -3.06 13.90 6.16
C MET A 23 -2.47 12.51 5.93
N LEU A 24 -1.83 12.27 4.79
CA LEU A 24 -1.19 10.99 4.48
C LEU A 24 -0.08 10.67 5.47
N MET A 25 0.79 11.64 5.79
CA MET A 25 1.87 11.47 6.77
C MET A 25 1.34 11.12 8.17
N LEU A 26 0.35 11.85 8.66
CA LEU A 26 -0.24 11.61 9.99
C LEU A 26 -0.86 10.22 10.09
N LEU A 27 -1.60 9.81 9.05
CA LEU A 27 -2.25 8.51 9.00
C LEU A 27 -1.25 7.37 8.83
N SER A 28 -0.18 7.58 8.07
CA SER A 28 0.94 6.66 7.96
C SER A 28 1.65 6.45 9.30
N ILE A 29 1.96 7.52 10.03
CA ILE A 29 2.57 7.44 11.36
C ILE A 29 1.65 6.72 12.35
N LEU A 30 0.35 7.07 12.33
CA LEU A 30 -0.65 6.42 13.18
C LEU A 30 -0.70 4.92 12.89
N TYR A 31 -0.79 4.53 11.62
CA TYR A 31 -0.76 3.13 11.22
C TYR A 31 0.50 2.40 11.71
N CYS A 32 1.68 2.98 11.49
CA CYS A 32 2.95 2.37 11.89
C CYS A 32 3.04 2.20 13.41
N SER A 33 2.49 3.15 14.18
CA SER A 33 2.46 3.06 15.65
C SER A 33 1.57 1.92 16.14
N ILE A 34 0.36 1.77 15.60
CA ILE A 34 -0.58 0.68 15.92
C ILE A 34 0.02 -0.68 15.52
N TYR A 35 0.62 -0.76 14.33
CA TYR A 35 1.28 -1.97 13.86
C TYR A 35 2.42 -2.40 14.79
N SER A 36 3.34 -1.48 15.10
CA SER A 36 4.51 -1.74 15.94
C SER A 36 4.12 -2.13 17.36
N MET A 37 3.10 -1.49 17.93
CA MET A 37 2.58 -1.86 19.25
C MET A 37 1.93 -3.24 19.22
N GLY A 38 1.03 -3.48 18.28
CA GLY A 38 0.28 -4.74 18.30
C GLY A 38 1.11 -5.95 17.90
N ILE A 39 2.12 -5.82 17.02
CA ILE A 39 3.04 -6.93 16.73
C ILE A 39 3.86 -7.33 17.96
N SER A 40 4.22 -6.36 18.82
CA SER A 40 4.93 -6.63 20.09
C SER A 40 4.07 -7.37 21.11
N VAL A 41 2.74 -7.19 21.08
CA VAL A 41 1.79 -7.88 21.95
C VAL A 41 1.52 -9.29 21.43
N VAL A 42 1.34 -9.41 20.11
CA VAL A 42 1.02 -10.68 19.46
C VAL A 42 2.21 -11.62 19.42
N SER A 43 3.43 -11.11 19.25
CA SER A 43 4.66 -11.91 19.33
C SER A 43 4.82 -12.58 20.70
N ARG A 44 4.37 -11.92 21.78
CA ARG A 44 4.36 -12.49 23.14
C ARG A 44 3.32 -13.59 23.33
N ALA A 45 2.24 -13.60 22.54
CA ALA A 45 1.20 -14.62 22.63
C ALA A 45 1.61 -15.96 22.00
N GLY A 46 2.61 -15.98 21.12
CA GLY A 46 3.19 -17.20 20.53
C GLY A 46 2.27 -18.02 19.60
N SER A 47 1.01 -17.61 19.42
CA SER A 47 0.03 -18.31 18.59
C SER A 47 0.01 -17.79 17.16
N MET A 48 0.20 -18.70 16.19
CA MET A 48 0.15 -18.40 14.76
C MET A 48 -1.23 -17.91 14.32
N LEU A 49 -2.31 -18.48 14.88
CA LEU A 49 -3.69 -18.09 14.54
C LEU A 49 -3.99 -16.67 15.03
N VAL A 50 -3.55 -16.33 16.25
CA VAL A 50 -3.67 -14.97 16.80
C VAL A 50 -2.88 -13.98 15.92
N SER A 51 -1.73 -14.40 15.39
CA SER A 51 -0.92 -13.57 14.50
C SER A 51 -1.62 -13.26 13.18
N TYR A 52 -2.22 -14.26 12.52
CA TYR A 52 -2.98 -14.02 11.28
C TYR A 52 -4.25 -13.22 11.50
N LEU A 53 -4.97 -13.45 12.61
CA LEU A 53 -6.16 -12.68 12.95
C LEU A 53 -5.81 -11.21 13.20
N PHE A 54 -4.69 -10.95 13.89
CA PHE A 54 -4.19 -9.60 14.09
C PHE A 54 -3.77 -8.93 12.77
N LEU A 55 -3.03 -9.63 11.90
CA LEU A 55 -2.66 -9.13 10.57
C LEU A 55 -3.90 -8.77 9.74
N TYR A 56 -4.94 -9.61 9.78
CA TYR A 56 -6.20 -9.34 9.10
C TYR A 56 -6.87 -8.06 9.63
N LEU A 57 -6.99 -7.91 10.95
CA LEU A 57 -7.58 -6.73 11.57
C LEU A 57 -6.80 -5.45 11.20
N ILE A 58 -5.47 -5.51 11.23
CA ILE A 58 -4.63 -4.39 10.80
C ILE A 58 -4.93 -4.02 9.35
N VAL A 59 -4.96 -5.00 8.43
CA VAL A 59 -5.18 -4.73 7.00
C VAL A 59 -6.53 -4.07 6.77
N VAL A 60 -7.58 -4.52 7.46
CA VAL A 60 -8.92 -3.93 7.37
C VAL A 60 -8.93 -2.50 7.90
N VAL A 61 -8.30 -2.25 9.07
CA VAL A 61 -8.20 -0.90 9.64
C VAL A 61 -7.36 0.01 8.73
N ALA A 62 -6.25 -0.47 8.19
CA ALA A 62 -5.41 0.25 7.24
C ALA A 62 -6.21 0.67 6.02
N ALA A 63 -6.94 -0.28 5.43
CA ALA A 63 -7.75 -0.04 4.25
C ALA A 63 -8.85 0.99 4.51
N TYR A 64 -9.44 1.00 5.70
CA TYR A 64 -10.42 2.01 6.08
C TYR A 64 -9.81 3.41 6.14
N VAL A 65 -8.63 3.52 6.74
CA VAL A 65 -7.86 4.77 6.79
C VAL A 65 -7.48 5.25 5.39
N TYR A 66 -6.96 4.35 4.54
CA TYR A 66 -6.64 4.66 3.16
C TYR A 66 -7.86 5.05 2.33
N LEU A 67 -9.03 4.46 2.59
CA LEU A 67 -10.29 4.84 1.93
C LEU A 67 -10.68 6.28 2.24
N ILE A 68 -10.55 6.73 3.50
CA ILE A 68 -10.79 8.14 3.86
C ILE A 68 -9.91 9.06 3.01
N VAL A 69 -8.63 8.73 2.90
CA VAL A 69 -7.65 9.50 2.12
C VAL A 69 -8.01 9.49 0.63
N MET A 70 -8.28 8.33 0.04
CA MET A 70 -8.67 8.19 -1.36
C MET A 70 -9.93 8.99 -1.70
N PHE A 71 -10.92 9.00 -0.79
CA PHE A 71 -12.15 9.76 -1.01
C PHE A 71 -11.89 11.26 -1.03
N GLN A 72 -10.96 11.76 -0.21
CA GLN A 72 -10.55 13.18 -0.27
C GLN A 72 -9.85 13.50 -1.59
N PHE A 73 -9.03 12.58 -2.13
CA PHE A 73 -8.43 12.75 -3.45
C PHE A 73 -9.49 12.86 -4.56
N ILE A 74 -10.47 11.95 -4.57
CA ILE A 74 -11.56 11.98 -5.56
C ILE A 74 -12.37 13.27 -5.44
N ARG A 75 -12.75 13.66 -4.21
CA ARG A 75 -13.53 14.88 -3.97
C ARG A 75 -12.79 16.13 -4.42
N THR A 76 -11.48 16.18 -4.14
CA THR A 76 -10.63 17.30 -4.58
C THR A 76 -10.57 17.38 -6.10
N LYS A 77 -10.42 16.23 -6.79
CA LYS A 77 -10.36 16.19 -8.26
C LYS A 77 -11.70 16.51 -8.93
N ARG A 78 -12.79 15.89 -8.45
CA ARG A 78 -14.13 15.97 -9.06
C ARG A 78 -14.98 17.15 -8.53
N GLU A 79 -14.43 17.97 -7.64
CA GLU A 79 -15.13 19.07 -6.94
C GLU A 79 -16.45 18.61 -6.29
N ASP A 80 -16.45 17.39 -5.73
CA ASP A 80 -17.67 16.72 -5.28
C ASP A 80 -18.07 17.12 -3.84
N ILE A 81 -19.31 17.60 -3.69
CA ILE A 81 -19.89 18.15 -2.45
C ILE A 81 -20.74 17.10 -1.72
N ARG A 82 -20.88 15.88 -2.26
CA ARG A 82 -21.69 14.81 -1.65
C ARG A 82 -21.32 14.55 -0.18
N THR A 83 -22.34 14.42 0.66
CA THR A 83 -22.21 14.00 2.06
C THR A 83 -21.92 12.49 2.11
N LEU A 84 -20.71 12.12 2.53
CA LEU A 84 -20.28 10.73 2.60
C LEU A 84 -20.66 10.11 3.95
N THR A 85 -21.56 9.14 3.95
CA THR A 85 -21.89 8.29 5.09
C THR A 85 -20.95 7.09 5.12
N MET A 86 -19.85 7.18 5.88
CA MET A 86 -18.78 6.15 5.88
C MET A 86 -19.26 4.73 6.21
N LYS A 87 -20.36 4.59 6.95
CA LYS A 87 -20.98 3.29 7.28
C LYS A 87 -21.37 2.50 6.03
N ASP A 88 -21.84 3.17 4.98
CA ASP A 88 -22.35 2.53 3.77
C ASP A 88 -21.23 1.94 2.90
N TYR A 89 -19.99 2.38 3.13
CA TYR A 89 -18.80 1.93 2.42
C TYR A 89 -18.00 0.88 3.21
N MET A 90 -18.32 0.64 4.49
CA MET A 90 -17.58 -0.32 5.33
C MET A 90 -17.73 -1.76 4.85
N PHE A 91 -18.96 -2.21 4.58
CA PHE A 91 -19.22 -3.59 4.18
C PHE A 91 -18.53 -3.98 2.86
N PRO A 92 -18.65 -3.20 1.75
CA PRO A 92 -17.94 -3.53 0.53
C PRO A 92 -16.41 -3.47 0.70
N LEU A 93 -15.91 -2.53 1.51
CA LEU A 93 -14.47 -2.44 1.80
C LEU A 93 -13.97 -3.69 2.52
N ILE A 94 -14.63 -4.12 3.59
CA ILE A 94 -14.26 -5.32 4.34
C ILE A 94 -14.26 -6.52 3.39
N GLY A 95 -15.32 -6.70 2.59
CA GLY A 95 -15.39 -7.79 1.63
C GLY A 95 -14.24 -7.81 0.63
N VAL A 96 -13.88 -6.66 0.04
CA VAL A 96 -12.75 -6.56 -0.89
C VAL A 96 -11.43 -6.91 -0.18
N GLN A 97 -11.22 -6.38 1.03
CA GLN A 97 -9.99 -6.63 1.77
C GLN A 97 -9.87 -8.06 2.27
N THR A 98 -10.98 -8.71 2.67
CA THR A 98 -10.99 -10.13 3.00
C THR A 98 -10.58 -10.98 1.80
N LEU A 99 -11.13 -10.71 0.61
CA LEU A 99 -10.77 -11.44 -0.60
C LEU A 99 -9.28 -11.27 -0.95
N LEU A 100 -8.79 -10.02 -0.92
CA LEU A 100 -7.37 -9.76 -1.14
C LEU A 100 -6.48 -10.43 -0.09
N PHE A 101 -6.87 -10.39 1.19
CA PHE A 101 -6.13 -11.02 2.27
C PHE A 101 -6.04 -12.54 2.10
N VAL A 102 -7.15 -13.20 1.78
CA VAL A 102 -7.17 -14.65 1.56
C VAL A 102 -6.26 -15.05 0.40
N VAL A 103 -6.29 -14.30 -0.71
CA VAL A 103 -5.44 -14.59 -1.88
C VAL A 103 -3.95 -14.36 -1.55
N MET A 104 -3.64 -13.23 -0.93
CA MET A 104 -2.26 -12.82 -0.64
C MET A 104 -1.66 -13.67 0.49
N VAL A 105 -2.25 -13.67 1.67
CA VAL A 105 -1.75 -14.44 2.81
C VAL A 105 -1.89 -15.95 2.58
N GLY A 106 -2.95 -16.38 1.89
CA GLY A 106 -3.12 -17.79 1.51
C GLY A 106 -2.04 -18.28 0.56
N SER A 107 -1.65 -17.48 -0.44
CA SER A 107 -0.55 -17.85 -1.35
C SER A 107 0.81 -17.86 -0.64
N SER A 108 1.07 -16.90 0.26
CA SER A 108 2.25 -16.88 1.14
C SER A 108 2.34 -18.13 2.01
N TRP A 109 1.26 -18.48 2.71
CA TRP A 109 1.19 -19.67 3.55
C TRP A 109 1.38 -20.95 2.74
N LEU A 110 0.73 -21.06 1.58
CA LEU A 110 0.86 -22.22 0.71
C LEU A 110 2.28 -22.37 0.16
N SER A 111 2.95 -21.28 -0.22
CA SER A 111 4.37 -21.29 -0.60
C SER A 111 5.26 -21.78 0.54
N PHE A 112 5.01 -21.35 1.77
CA PHE A 112 5.76 -21.80 2.94
C PHE A 112 5.57 -23.30 3.21
N GLN A 113 4.33 -23.81 3.13
CA GLN A 113 4.06 -25.25 3.31
C GLN A 113 4.71 -26.11 2.23
N LEU A 114 4.69 -25.66 0.96
CA LEU A 114 5.35 -26.38 -0.14
C LEU A 114 6.87 -26.39 0.02
N MET A 115 7.45 -25.32 0.57
CA MET A 115 8.87 -25.28 0.90
C MET A 115 9.22 -26.28 2.01
N LEU A 116 8.39 -26.41 3.05
CA LEU A 116 8.58 -27.40 4.11
C LEU A 116 8.41 -28.84 3.62
N ALA A 117 7.63 -29.06 2.57
CA ALA A 117 7.39 -30.37 1.96
C ALA A 117 8.42 -30.73 0.86
N ASP A 118 9.52 -29.97 0.71
CA ASP A 118 10.55 -30.15 -0.33
C ASP A 118 10.02 -30.14 -1.79
N MET A 119 8.84 -29.54 -2.04
CA MET A 119 8.22 -29.47 -3.37
C MET A 119 8.71 -28.25 -4.17
N SER A 120 10.03 -28.16 -4.38
CA SER A 120 10.71 -27.03 -5.04
C SER A 120 10.15 -26.70 -6.44
N SER A 121 9.74 -27.71 -7.21
CA SER A 121 9.18 -27.55 -8.57
C SER A 121 7.89 -26.74 -8.58
N ILE A 122 6.99 -26.96 -7.61
CA ILE A 122 5.72 -26.24 -7.50
C ILE A 122 5.96 -24.83 -6.96
N ASN A 123 6.87 -24.69 -5.99
CA ASN A 123 7.22 -23.38 -5.44
C ASN A 123 7.85 -22.45 -6.50
N THR A 124 8.59 -23.02 -7.46
CA THR A 124 9.15 -22.29 -8.61
C THR A 124 8.06 -21.68 -9.50
N ILE A 125 6.89 -22.32 -9.62
CA ILE A 125 5.73 -21.81 -10.38
C ILE A 125 4.93 -20.80 -9.54
N LEU A 126 4.81 -21.03 -8.23
CA LEU A 126 4.05 -20.15 -7.35
C LEU A 126 4.73 -18.79 -7.13
N THR A 127 6.07 -18.76 -7.13
CA THR A 127 6.88 -17.56 -6.96
C THR A 127 6.52 -16.43 -7.94
N PRO A 128 6.52 -16.64 -9.28
CA PRO A 128 6.12 -15.59 -10.22
C PRO A 128 4.66 -15.17 -10.05
N ILE A 129 3.75 -16.08 -9.67
CA ILE A 129 2.35 -15.73 -9.39
C ILE A 129 2.28 -14.75 -8.20
N MET A 130 3.01 -15.03 -7.12
CA MET A 130 3.05 -14.13 -5.96
C MET A 130 3.66 -12.77 -6.31
N LEU A 131 4.72 -12.72 -7.11
CA LEU A 131 5.30 -11.46 -7.59
C LEU A 131 4.28 -10.64 -8.40
N VAL A 132 3.53 -11.29 -9.29
CA VAL A 132 2.46 -10.64 -10.05
C VAL A 132 1.37 -10.11 -9.11
N LEU A 133 0.95 -10.89 -8.12
CA LEU A 133 -0.04 -10.47 -7.12
C LEU A 133 0.44 -9.25 -6.32
N MET A 134 1.70 -9.21 -5.92
CA MET A 134 2.31 -8.05 -5.24
C MET A 134 2.24 -6.78 -6.08
N MET A 135 2.54 -6.87 -7.38
CA MET A 135 2.51 -5.72 -8.29
C MET A 135 1.10 -5.18 -8.49
N PHE A 136 0.09 -6.06 -8.49
CA PHE A 136 -1.30 -5.67 -8.71
C PHE A 136 -2.05 -5.28 -7.44
N TYR A 137 -1.58 -5.67 -6.26
CA TYR A 137 -2.28 -5.41 -5.00
C TYR A 137 -2.58 -3.92 -4.78
N ILE A 138 -1.58 -3.04 -4.85
CA ILE A 138 -1.77 -1.61 -4.61
C ILE A 138 -2.70 -0.99 -5.67
N PRO A 139 -2.50 -1.19 -6.99
CA PRO A 139 -3.44 -0.71 -8.01
C PRO A 139 -4.89 -1.22 -7.82
N VAL A 140 -5.06 -2.51 -7.54
CA VAL A 140 -6.39 -3.12 -7.35
C VAL A 140 -7.10 -2.50 -6.14
N GLN A 141 -6.38 -2.28 -5.03
CA GLN A 141 -6.95 -1.62 -3.85
C GLN A 141 -7.39 -0.18 -4.14
N VAL A 142 -6.58 0.58 -4.87
CA VAL A 142 -6.89 1.97 -5.22
C VAL A 142 -8.13 2.03 -6.12
N PHE A 143 -8.18 1.23 -7.18
CA PHE A 143 -9.36 1.20 -8.07
C PHE A 143 -10.60 0.63 -7.40
N ALA A 144 -10.45 -0.34 -6.49
CA ALA A 144 -11.56 -0.83 -5.70
C ALA A 144 -12.15 0.27 -4.80
N CYS A 145 -11.30 1.11 -4.18
CA CYS A 145 -11.78 2.26 -3.41
C CYS A 145 -12.58 3.24 -4.29
N PHE A 146 -12.14 3.48 -5.53
CA PHE A 146 -12.85 4.36 -6.46
C PHE A 146 -14.20 3.77 -6.91
N ALA A 147 -14.26 2.47 -7.20
CA ALA A 147 -15.52 1.80 -7.51
C ALA A 147 -16.50 1.83 -6.32
N ILE A 148 -15.99 1.66 -5.09
CA ILE A 148 -16.79 1.78 -3.87
C ILE A 148 -17.33 3.20 -3.69
N TYR A 149 -16.53 4.22 -4.02
CA TYR A 149 -16.96 5.62 -4.02
C TYR A 149 -18.12 5.86 -5.00
N ASP A 150 -18.02 5.30 -6.21
CA ASP A 150 -19.05 5.41 -7.27
C ASP A 150 -20.31 4.59 -6.97
N GLY A 151 -20.34 3.86 -5.85
CA GLY A 151 -21.53 3.18 -5.34
C GLY A 151 -21.55 1.67 -5.56
N ALA A 152 -20.47 1.07 -6.07
CA ALA A 152 -20.38 -0.38 -6.15
C ALA A 152 -20.39 -1.01 -4.74
N ARG A 153 -21.18 -2.09 -4.59
CA ARG A 153 -21.37 -2.77 -3.30
C ARG A 153 -20.94 -4.22 -3.28
N ASN A 154 -20.87 -4.89 -4.43
CA ASN A 154 -20.48 -6.31 -4.51
C ASN A 154 -18.94 -6.43 -4.60
N PRO A 155 -18.26 -7.04 -3.60
CA PRO A 155 -16.81 -7.15 -3.58
C PRO A 155 -16.19 -7.86 -4.79
N PHE A 156 -16.85 -8.90 -5.31
CA PHE A 156 -16.35 -9.67 -6.45
C PHE A 156 -16.40 -8.85 -7.74
N LEU A 157 -17.50 -8.11 -7.95
CA LEU A 157 -17.62 -7.23 -9.10
C LEU A 157 -16.61 -6.08 -9.02
N ILE A 158 -16.43 -5.49 -7.83
CA ILE A 158 -15.44 -4.43 -7.60
C ILE A 158 -14.04 -4.89 -8.00
N ILE A 159 -13.60 -6.07 -7.52
CA ILE A 159 -12.28 -6.61 -7.84
C ILE A 159 -12.16 -6.91 -9.33
N LYS A 160 -13.18 -7.54 -9.93
CA LYS A 160 -13.20 -7.84 -11.36
C LYS A 160 -13.06 -6.55 -12.19
N ASP A 161 -13.85 -5.53 -11.89
CA ASP A 161 -13.85 -4.27 -12.64
C ASP A 161 -12.52 -3.53 -12.46
N ALA A 162 -11.91 -3.58 -11.27
CA ALA A 162 -10.57 -3.07 -11.03
C ALA A 162 -9.54 -3.77 -11.91
N PHE A 163 -9.56 -5.12 -12.00
CA PHE A 163 -8.66 -5.86 -12.90
C PHE A 163 -8.86 -5.50 -14.37
N VAL A 164 -10.11 -5.39 -14.82
CA VAL A 164 -10.40 -5.01 -16.22
C VAL A 164 -9.87 -3.62 -16.54
N LYS A 165 -10.07 -2.64 -15.65
CA LYS A 165 -9.53 -1.29 -15.82
C LYS A 165 -8.00 -1.26 -15.81
N ILE A 166 -7.36 -2.02 -14.91
CA ILE A 166 -5.90 -2.15 -14.87
C ILE A 166 -5.38 -2.71 -16.19
N ILE A 167 -6.00 -3.77 -16.72
CA ILE A 167 -5.57 -4.39 -17.98
C ILE A 167 -5.76 -3.42 -19.16
N ARG A 168 -6.86 -2.66 -19.18
CA ARG A 168 -7.13 -1.68 -20.24
C ARG A 168 -6.10 -0.54 -20.24
N HIS A 169 -5.69 -0.07 -19.06
CA HIS A 169 -4.67 0.97 -18.90
C HIS A 169 -3.33 0.42 -18.37
N TYR A 170 -2.95 -0.80 -18.79
CA TYR A 170 -1.82 -1.51 -18.19
C TYR A 170 -0.52 -0.73 -18.24
N ARG A 171 -0.27 0.02 -19.34
CA ARG A 171 0.93 0.84 -19.49
C ARG A 171 1.02 1.88 -18.39
N SER A 172 -0.01 2.72 -18.27
CA SER A 172 -0.04 3.82 -17.29
C SER A 172 -0.03 3.30 -15.85
N SER A 173 -0.76 2.21 -15.58
CA SER A 173 -0.80 1.60 -14.25
C SER A 173 0.54 0.95 -13.86
N PHE A 174 1.17 0.23 -14.80
CA PHE A 174 2.45 -0.43 -14.56
C PHE A 174 3.61 0.55 -14.40
N TYR A 175 3.71 1.56 -15.28
CA TYR A 175 4.79 2.55 -15.19
C TYR A 175 4.72 3.38 -13.90
N SER A 176 3.52 3.72 -13.44
CA SER A 176 3.35 4.44 -12.17
C SER A 176 3.74 3.59 -10.96
N MET A 177 3.43 2.29 -10.96
CA MET A 177 3.89 1.36 -9.93
C MET A 177 5.40 1.14 -9.96
N LEU A 178 6.00 1.10 -11.16
CA LEU A 178 7.44 0.94 -11.34
C LEU A 178 8.23 2.11 -10.72
N VAL A 179 7.71 3.34 -10.80
CA VAL A 179 8.33 4.51 -10.14
C VAL A 179 8.36 4.34 -8.62
N ILE A 180 7.25 3.92 -8.01
CA ILE A 180 7.19 3.64 -6.55
C ILE A 180 8.20 2.55 -6.19
N PHE A 181 8.25 1.48 -6.97
CA PHE A 181 9.18 0.38 -6.76
C PHE A 181 10.65 0.82 -6.84
N LEU A 182 11.02 1.63 -7.83
CA LEU A 182 12.41 2.12 -7.99
C LEU A 182 12.85 2.97 -6.79
N ILE A 183 11.98 3.80 -6.25
CA ILE A 183 12.29 4.63 -5.08
C ILE A 183 12.47 3.76 -3.84
N ALA A 184 11.57 2.80 -3.62
CA ALA A 184 11.70 1.83 -2.53
C ALA A 184 12.98 0.99 -2.66
N PHE A 185 13.31 0.52 -3.86
CA PHE A 185 14.52 -0.25 -4.12
C PHE A 185 15.80 0.55 -3.90
N ALA A 186 15.83 1.81 -4.34
CA ALA A 186 16.96 2.71 -4.11
C ALA A 186 17.17 2.96 -2.61
N TYR A 187 16.08 3.18 -1.85
CA TYR A 187 16.13 3.33 -0.41
C TYR A 187 16.65 2.07 0.29
N THR A 188 16.10 0.89 0.00
CA THR A 188 16.56 -0.37 0.62
C THR A 188 18.02 -0.66 0.29
N SER A 189 18.45 -0.38 -0.94
CA SER A 189 19.84 -0.55 -1.37
C SER A 189 20.78 0.41 -0.61
N PHE A 190 20.37 1.67 -0.44
CA PHE A 190 21.12 2.65 0.33
C PHE A 190 21.24 2.28 1.80
N MET A 191 20.12 1.92 2.44
CA MET A 191 20.11 1.53 3.85
C MET A 191 20.98 0.30 4.11
N ASN A 192 20.96 -0.67 3.20
CA ASN A 192 21.82 -1.84 3.30
C ASN A 192 23.31 -1.48 3.10
N ALA A 193 23.64 -0.66 2.10
CA ALA A 193 25.02 -0.31 1.79
C ALA A 193 25.71 0.53 2.89
N PHE A 194 24.99 1.48 3.50
CA PHE A 194 25.58 2.43 4.46
C PHE A 194 25.36 2.06 5.92
N PHE A 195 24.26 1.36 6.24
CA PHE A 195 23.89 1.06 7.62
C PHE A 195 23.74 -0.43 7.92
N GLN A 196 24.00 -1.31 6.93
CA GLN A 196 23.75 -2.75 7.02
C GLN A 196 22.30 -3.08 7.46
N TYR A 197 21.40 -2.13 7.20
CA TYR A 197 19.99 -2.22 7.55
C TYR A 197 19.21 -2.44 6.26
N GLY A 198 18.84 -3.68 5.99
CA GLY A 198 18.13 -4.04 4.78
C GLY A 198 17.45 -5.38 4.94
N THR A 199 16.18 -5.45 4.52
CA THR A 199 15.45 -6.71 4.49
C THR A 199 15.90 -7.53 3.29
N LEU A 200 16.33 -8.77 3.53
CA LEU A 200 16.46 -9.77 2.47
C LEU A 200 15.05 -10.10 1.99
N PHE A 201 14.73 -9.71 0.76
CA PHE A 201 13.43 -9.98 0.17
C PHE A 201 13.24 -11.48 -0.04
N ALA A 202 12.33 -12.08 0.71
CA ALA A 202 11.86 -13.44 0.49
C ALA A 202 10.44 -13.38 -0.07
N VAL A 203 10.17 -14.05 -1.20
CA VAL A 203 8.88 -13.88 -1.90
C VAL A 203 7.70 -14.39 -1.05
N ASN A 204 7.94 -15.40 -0.22
CA ASN A 204 6.96 -15.94 0.72
C ASN A 204 6.58 -14.92 1.82
N SER A 205 7.51 -14.13 2.35
CA SER A 205 7.19 -13.06 3.33
C SER A 205 6.79 -11.76 2.67
N GLY A 206 7.31 -11.48 1.47
CA GLY A 206 7.14 -10.22 0.76
C GLY A 206 5.68 -9.88 0.47
N VAL A 207 4.80 -10.89 0.39
CA VAL A 207 3.37 -10.69 0.15
C VAL A 207 2.73 -10.03 1.37
N VAL A 208 3.06 -10.53 2.55
CA VAL A 208 2.60 -9.98 3.84
C VAL A 208 3.27 -8.64 4.10
N ASP A 209 4.55 -8.50 3.75
CA ASP A 209 5.29 -7.24 3.88
C ASP A 209 4.66 -6.13 3.03
N ILE A 210 4.21 -6.42 1.81
CA ILE A 210 3.52 -5.43 0.97
C ILE A 210 2.17 -5.00 1.55
N MET A 211 1.44 -5.94 2.16
CA MET A 211 0.15 -5.64 2.77
C MET A 211 0.25 -4.84 4.08
N THR A 212 1.37 -4.98 4.80
CA THR A 212 1.44 -4.51 6.21
C THR A 212 2.65 -3.65 6.55
N ARG A 213 3.78 -3.80 5.85
CA ARG A 213 5.02 -3.09 6.14
C ARG A 213 5.40 -2.05 5.09
N SER A 214 4.81 -2.07 3.89
CA SER A 214 5.08 -1.07 2.82
C SER A 214 4.55 0.35 3.10
N ASN A 215 4.37 0.73 4.37
CA ASN A 215 3.99 2.08 4.75
C ASN A 215 5.24 2.99 4.80
N PRO A 216 5.20 4.22 4.24
CA PRO A 216 6.34 5.13 4.18
C PRO A 216 7.15 5.35 5.48
N PHE A 217 6.50 5.27 6.65
CA PHE A 217 7.14 5.55 7.94
C PHE A 217 7.44 4.30 8.79
N MET A 218 7.29 3.09 8.23
CA MET A 218 7.47 1.86 9.02
C MET A 218 8.88 1.75 9.59
N ASP A 219 9.89 1.82 8.74
CA ASP A 219 11.30 1.77 9.16
C ASP A 219 11.67 2.91 10.11
N ALA A 220 11.11 4.10 9.91
CA ALA A 220 11.33 5.23 10.81
C ALA A 220 10.75 4.96 12.21
N MET A 221 9.61 4.28 12.30
CA MET A 221 9.03 3.88 13.58
C MET A 221 9.86 2.78 14.25
N GLU A 222 10.28 1.75 13.51
CA GLU A 222 11.11 0.66 14.05
C GLU A 222 12.49 1.17 14.52
N LEU A 223 13.14 2.00 13.71
CA LEU A 223 14.41 2.64 14.07
C LEU A 223 14.23 3.64 15.21
N GLY A 224 13.14 4.41 15.22
CA GLY A 224 12.81 5.34 16.28
C GLY A 224 12.66 4.67 17.64
N LEU A 225 12.02 3.50 17.69
CA LEU A 225 11.90 2.70 18.91
C LEU A 225 13.24 2.11 19.37
N SER A 226 14.14 1.77 18.44
CA SER A 226 15.46 1.23 18.79
C SER A 226 16.50 2.30 19.15
N LEU A 227 16.24 3.58 18.85
CA LEU A 227 17.09 4.69 19.30
C LEU A 227 17.17 4.83 20.82
N PHE A 228 16.14 4.38 21.55
CA PHE A 228 16.17 4.39 23.02
C PHE A 228 17.29 3.53 23.58
N ASP A 229 17.64 2.44 22.89
CA ASP A 229 18.69 1.51 23.31
C ASP A 229 20.02 1.75 22.58
N ASN A 230 19.99 2.28 21.35
CA ASN A 230 21.20 2.48 20.55
C ASN A 230 21.19 3.78 19.72
N MET A 231 21.88 4.81 20.23
CA MET A 231 22.04 6.10 19.55
C MET A 231 22.83 6.05 18.23
N GLN A 232 23.56 4.97 17.95
CA GLN A 232 24.29 4.81 16.67
C GLN A 232 23.35 4.69 15.46
N LEU A 233 22.07 4.37 15.68
CA LEU A 233 21.06 4.26 14.63
C LEU A 233 20.47 5.61 14.19
N LEU A 234 20.88 6.73 14.83
CA LEU A 234 20.34 8.06 14.55
C LEU A 234 20.45 8.48 13.06
N PRO A 235 21.58 8.24 12.36
CA PRO A 235 21.68 8.57 10.94
C PRO A 235 20.70 7.75 10.08
N ALA A 236 20.54 6.46 10.37
CA ALA A 236 19.61 5.58 9.68
C ALA A 236 18.15 6.02 9.90
N PHE A 237 17.81 6.41 11.13
CA PHE A 237 16.50 6.98 11.46
C PHE A 237 16.21 8.26 10.66
N LEU A 238 17.14 9.21 10.60
CA LEU A 238 16.93 10.45 9.83
C LEU A 238 16.69 10.18 8.34
N VAL A 239 17.44 9.24 7.75
CA VAL A 239 17.25 8.84 6.35
C VAL A 239 15.87 8.21 6.14
N SER A 240 15.43 7.33 7.05
CA SER A 240 14.10 6.70 6.97
C SER A 240 12.95 7.72 7.09
N VAL A 241 13.10 8.79 7.88
CA VAL A 241 12.13 9.89 7.96
C VAL A 241 12.07 10.65 6.64
N ILE A 242 13.22 10.97 6.03
CA ILE A 242 13.28 11.63 4.72
C ILE A 242 12.61 10.77 3.66
N TYR A 243 12.90 9.47 3.64
CA TYR A 243 12.24 8.50 2.76
C TYR A 243 10.72 8.51 2.94
N GLY A 244 10.23 8.50 4.18
CA GLY A 244 8.80 8.54 4.47
C GLY A 244 8.12 9.77 3.88
N VAL A 245 8.72 10.95 4.04
CA VAL A 245 8.19 12.21 3.46
C VAL A 245 8.18 12.16 1.93
N VAL A 246 9.29 11.71 1.31
CA VAL A 246 9.41 11.61 -0.16
C VAL A 246 8.40 10.61 -0.71
N MET A 247 8.24 9.44 -0.08
CA MET A 247 7.26 8.44 -0.50
C MET A 247 5.83 8.93 -0.34
N CYS A 248 5.49 9.64 0.74
CA CYS A 248 4.18 10.27 0.87
C CYS A 248 3.92 11.26 -0.28
N LEU A 249 4.90 12.08 -0.65
CA LEU A 249 4.78 12.99 -1.79
C LEU A 249 4.55 12.24 -3.10
N VAL A 250 5.31 11.17 -3.36
CA VAL A 250 5.13 10.33 -4.56
C VAL A 250 3.76 9.67 -4.57
N LEU A 251 3.29 9.17 -3.42
CA LEU A 251 1.97 8.57 -3.29
C LEU A 251 0.84 9.56 -3.57
N VAL A 252 0.95 10.83 -3.16
CA VAL A 252 -0.02 11.88 -3.51
C VAL A 252 -0.16 12.01 -5.03
N PHE A 253 0.96 12.07 -5.76
CA PHE A 253 0.95 12.11 -7.22
C PHE A 253 0.39 10.83 -7.83
N TYR A 254 0.79 9.68 -7.31
CA TYR A 254 0.32 8.37 -7.77
C TYR A 254 -1.19 8.23 -7.62
N TYR A 255 -1.75 8.53 -6.46
CA TYR A 255 -3.20 8.44 -6.23
C TYR A 255 -3.98 9.38 -7.14
N THR A 256 -3.51 10.62 -7.28
CA THR A 256 -4.13 11.59 -8.20
C THR A 256 -4.10 11.08 -9.64
N PHE A 257 -2.96 10.55 -10.10
CA PHE A 257 -2.81 9.98 -11.43
C PHE A 257 -3.70 8.75 -11.64
N MET A 258 -3.85 7.90 -10.61
CA MET A 258 -4.76 6.76 -10.66
C MET A 258 -6.23 7.17 -10.77
N VAL A 259 -6.66 8.26 -10.11
CA VAL A 259 -8.02 8.80 -10.32
C VAL A 259 -8.19 9.29 -11.77
N CYS A 260 -7.18 9.92 -12.37
CA CYS A 260 -7.21 10.30 -13.80
C CYS A 260 -7.33 9.08 -14.73
N ILE A 261 -6.63 7.99 -14.44
CA ILE A 261 -6.78 6.74 -15.19
C ILE A 261 -8.18 6.16 -15.00
N TYR A 262 -8.70 6.17 -13.77
CA TYR A 262 -10.00 5.57 -13.47
C TYR A 262 -11.17 6.27 -14.17
N ASP A 263 -11.09 7.59 -14.31
CA ASP A 263 -12.06 8.45 -15.00
C ASP A 263 -11.85 8.46 -16.52
N GLU A 264 -10.90 7.68 -17.04
CA GLU A 264 -10.53 7.60 -18.47
C GLU A 264 -10.00 8.93 -19.07
N ASP A 265 -9.58 9.89 -18.23
CA ASP A 265 -8.99 11.17 -18.65
C ASP A 265 -7.61 11.00 -19.31
N VAL A 266 -6.96 9.87 -19.06
CA VAL A 266 -5.67 9.52 -19.65
C VAL A 266 -5.90 8.72 -20.92
N HIS A 267 -5.91 9.42 -22.06
CA HIS A 267 -5.85 8.79 -23.37
C HIS A 267 -4.43 8.25 -23.62
N VAL A 268 -4.32 6.93 -23.78
CA VAL A 268 -3.08 6.23 -24.17
C VAL A 268 -3.05 6.08 -25.69
#